data_AF-A0A849IDB5-F1
#
_entry.id   AF-A0A849IDB5-F1
#
_cell.length_a   1.000
_cell.length_b   1.000
_cell.length_c   1.000
_cell.angle_alpha   90.00
_cell.angle_beta   90.00
_cell.angle_gamma   90.00
#
_symmetry.space_group_name_H-M   'P 1'
#
loop_
_entity.id
_entity.type
_entity.pdbx_description
1 polymer ?
#
loop_
_entity_poly.entity_id
_entity_poly.type
_entity_poly.pdbx_seq_one_letter_code
_entity_poly.pdbx_strand_id
1 'polypeptide(L)'
;MSITNLLNNWSFYRKTRPFRGQYDLNVQYSEYKWAMALDLDICTGCNACTTACYAENNLPVVGKSRFHHGQVMHWIRIERYWDENMGEFPESGASFLPMMCQQCEAA
;
A
#
# COMPACT_ATOMS: atom_id res chain seq x y z
N MET A 1 15.34 2.32 -5.26
CA MET A 1 15.79 3.58 -5.93
C MET A 1 17.11 4.00 -5.29
N SER A 2 18.10 4.44 -6.06
CA SER A 2 19.37 4.90 -5.46
C SER A 2 19.23 6.29 -4.83
N ILE A 3 19.90 6.52 -3.70
CA ILE A 3 19.92 7.82 -2.99
C ILE A 3 20.38 8.96 -3.91
N THR A 4 21.33 8.69 -4.81
CA THR A 4 21.84 9.66 -5.78
C THR A 4 20.74 10.11 -6.75
N ASN A 5 19.87 9.20 -7.17
CA ASN A 5 18.75 9.52 -8.06
C ASN A 5 17.66 10.30 -7.31
N LEU A 6 17.41 9.95 -6.04
CA LEU A 6 16.53 10.73 -5.19
C LEU A 6 17.02 12.18 -5.05
N LEU A 7 18.30 12.39 -4.68
CA LEU A 7 18.84 13.73 -4.45
C LEU A 7 18.89 14.59 -5.72
N ASN A 8 19.27 14.01 -6.86
CA ASN A 8 19.45 14.75 -8.10
C ASN A 8 18.15 14.94 -8.91
N ASN A 9 17.18 14.04 -8.77
CA ASN A 9 15.95 14.02 -9.59
C ASN A 9 14.65 13.94 -8.75
N TRP A 10 14.65 14.35 -7.48
CA TRP A 10 13.46 14.26 -6.60
C TRP A 10 12.19 14.88 -7.20
N SER A 11 12.33 15.97 -7.99
CA SER A 11 11.22 16.69 -8.60
C SER A 11 10.44 15.86 -9.62
N PHE A 12 11.09 14.88 -10.26
CA PHE A 12 10.45 13.95 -11.20
C PHE A 12 9.45 13.03 -10.49
N TYR A 13 9.76 12.62 -9.26
CA TYR A 13 8.92 11.74 -8.46
C TYR A 13 7.77 12.48 -7.75
N ARG A 14 7.87 13.81 -7.64
CA ARG A 14 6.80 14.64 -7.11
C ARG A 14 5.71 14.83 -8.16
N LYS A 15 4.73 13.93 -8.19
CA LYS A 15 3.49 14.18 -8.94
C LYS A 15 2.61 15.14 -8.15
N THR A 16 2.62 16.42 -8.51
CA THR A 16 1.60 17.37 -8.06
C THR A 16 0.32 17.10 -8.84
N ARG A 17 -0.77 16.71 -8.16
CA ARG A 17 -2.15 16.85 -8.69
C ARG A 17 -3.10 17.16 -7.53
N PRO A 18 -4.12 18.02 -7.78
CA PRO A 18 -5.24 17.55 -8.59
C PRO A 18 -5.59 18.39 -9.82
N PHE A 19 -6.20 17.66 -10.75
CA PHE A 19 -6.96 18.10 -11.91
C PHE A 19 -8.04 19.10 -11.47
N ARG A 20 -8.22 20.20 -12.21
CA ARG A 20 -9.34 21.13 -12.00
C ARG A 20 -10.66 20.36 -12.12
N GLY A 21 -11.46 20.30 -11.06
CA GLY A 21 -12.84 19.78 -11.10
C GLY A 21 -13.14 18.48 -10.36
N GLN A 22 -12.22 17.95 -9.55
CA GLN A 22 -12.43 16.67 -8.83
C GLN A 22 -13.08 16.80 -7.44
N TYR A 23 -13.22 18.02 -6.91
CA TYR A 23 -13.90 18.27 -5.65
C TYR A 23 -15.35 18.68 -5.94
N ASP A 24 -16.31 17.91 -5.44
CA ASP A 24 -17.67 18.42 -5.29
C ASP A 24 -17.66 19.49 -4.21
N LEU A 25 -17.88 20.74 -4.61
CA LEU A 25 -17.92 21.91 -3.72
C LEU A 25 -19.09 21.84 -2.72
N ASN A 26 -20.01 20.89 -2.89
CA ASN A 26 -21.15 20.66 -2.00
C ASN A 26 -20.93 19.50 -1.02
N VAL A 27 -19.77 18.83 -1.03
CA VAL A 27 -19.43 17.84 0.00
C VAL A 27 -19.02 18.57 1.27
N GLN A 28 -19.90 18.49 2.26
CA GLN A 28 -19.62 18.99 3.60
C GLN A 28 -18.58 18.09 4.26
N TYR A 29 -17.30 18.44 4.11
CA TYR A 29 -16.21 17.70 4.76
C TYR A 29 -16.34 17.83 6.30
N SER A 30 -16.07 16.72 7.00
CA SER A 30 -15.90 16.75 8.45
C SER A 30 -14.73 17.68 8.82
N GLU A 31 -14.69 18.17 10.06
CA GLU A 31 -13.59 18.99 10.59
C GLU A 31 -12.20 18.35 10.34
N TYR A 32 -12.15 17.02 10.25
CA TYR A 32 -10.94 16.26 10.01
C TYR A 32 -10.95 15.55 8.65
N LYS A 33 -9.79 15.61 7.96
CA LYS A 33 -9.49 14.84 6.77
C LYS A 33 -8.36 13.86 7.07
N TRP A 34 -8.72 12.58 7.17
CA TRP A 34 -7.77 11.52 7.51
C TRP A 34 -7.01 11.04 6.28
N ALA A 35 -5.71 10.81 6.45
CA ALA A 35 -4.85 10.20 5.46
C ALA A 35 -3.86 9.26 6.17
N MET A 36 -3.42 8.23 5.44
CA MET A 36 -2.39 7.31 5.90
C MET A 36 -1.23 7.37 4.90
N ALA A 37 -0.02 7.58 5.42
CA ALA A 37 1.22 7.52 4.64
C ALA A 37 2.06 6.34 5.12
N LEU A 38 2.57 5.55 4.19
CA LEU A 38 3.41 4.39 4.46
C LEU A 38 4.79 4.63 3.86
N ASP A 39 5.81 4.52 4.70
CA ASP A 39 7.21 4.50 4.24
C ASP A 39 7.58 3.08 3.80
N LEU A 40 7.81 2.93 2.49
CA LEU A 40 8.15 1.65 1.87
C LEU A 40 9.63 1.29 2.01
N ASP A 41 10.50 2.26 2.31
CA ASP A 41 11.96 2.02 2.43
C ASP A 41 12.27 1.18 3.69
N ILE A 42 11.52 1.42 4.77
CA ILE A 42 11.63 0.69 6.03
C ILE A 42 10.75 -0.57 6.08
N CYS A 43 9.89 -0.81 5.07
CA CYS A 43 8.96 -1.92 5.08
C CYS A 43 9.67 -3.25 4.77
N THR A 44 9.84 -4.09 5.79
CA THR A 44 10.51 -5.40 5.66
C THR A 44 9.57 -6.56 5.39
N GLY A 45 8.25 -6.31 5.31
CA GLY A 45 7.25 -7.36 5.13
C GLY A 45 7.00 -8.25 6.36
N CYS A 46 7.22 -7.73 7.57
CA CYS A 46 7.08 -8.48 8.83
C CYS A 46 5.67 -9.00 9.15
N ASN A 47 4.63 -8.59 8.41
CA ASN A 47 3.22 -8.95 8.61
C ASN A 47 2.60 -8.59 9.98
N ALA A 48 3.26 -7.77 10.78
CA ALA A 48 2.71 -7.30 12.06
C ALA A 48 1.45 -6.44 11.85
N CYS A 49 1.43 -5.56 10.85
CA CYS A 49 0.27 -4.73 10.52
C CYS A 49 -0.95 -5.56 10.07
N THR A 50 -0.74 -6.62 9.31
CA THR A 50 -1.79 -7.58 8.93
C THR A 50 -2.38 -8.25 10.16
N THR A 51 -1.53 -8.71 11.07
CA THR A 51 -1.95 -9.39 12.31
C THR A 51 -2.71 -8.44 13.25
N ALA A 52 -2.21 -7.21 13.41
CA ALA A 52 -2.90 -6.18 14.18
C ALA A 52 -4.29 -5.88 13.60
N CYS A 53 -4.41 -5.75 12.27
CA CYS A 53 -5.70 -5.52 11.63
C CYS A 53 -6.71 -6.65 11.90
N TYR A 54 -6.27 -7.92 11.90
CA TYR A 54 -7.10 -9.06 12.31
C TYR A 54 -7.58 -8.95 13.75
N ALA A 55 -6.66 -8.64 14.68
CA ALA A 55 -6.95 -8.54 16.10
C ALA A 55 -7.93 -7.40 16.41
N GLU A 56 -7.73 -6.23 15.81
CA GLU A 56 -8.55 -5.06 16.07
C GLU A 56 -9.93 -5.12 15.41
N ASN A 57 -10.04 -5.75 14.24
CA ASN A 57 -11.26 -5.70 13.42
C ASN A 57 -12.04 -7.02 13.39
N ASN A 58 -11.67 -8.00 14.22
CA ASN A 58 -12.34 -9.29 14.34
C ASN A 58 -12.50 -10.03 12.99
N LEU A 59 -11.46 -10.00 12.14
CA LEU A 59 -11.51 -10.67 10.85
C LEU A 59 -11.53 -12.21 11.05
N PRO A 60 -12.41 -12.94 10.35
CA PRO A 60 -12.49 -14.38 10.49
C PRO A 60 -11.28 -15.08 9.86
N VAL A 61 -10.77 -16.12 10.52
CA VAL A 61 -9.73 -16.97 9.95
C VAL A 61 -10.33 -17.87 8.87
N VAL A 62 -9.71 -17.88 7.70
CA VAL A 62 -10.14 -18.69 6.56
C VAL A 62 -9.38 -20.02 6.55
N GLY A 63 -10.10 -21.13 6.47
CA GLY A 63 -9.52 -22.47 6.33
C GLY A 63 -8.83 -22.72 4.99
N LYS A 64 -7.94 -23.71 4.95
CA LYS A 64 -7.09 -24.03 3.78
C LYS A 64 -7.86 -24.16 2.45
N SER A 65 -9.03 -24.80 2.45
CA SER A 65 -9.82 -25.01 1.23
C SER A 65 -10.27 -23.70 0.61
N ARG A 66 -10.91 -22.81 1.38
CA ARG A 66 -11.36 -21.49 0.89
C ARG A 66 -10.20 -20.57 0.53
N PHE A 67 -9.10 -20.63 1.31
CA PHE A 67 -7.89 -19.88 1.00
C PHE A 67 -7.33 -20.24 -0.39
N HIS A 68 -7.30 -21.54 -0.72
CA HIS A 68 -6.83 -22.01 -2.03
C HIS A 68 -7.72 -21.53 -3.20
N HIS A 69 -9.00 -21.21 -2.94
CA HIS A 69 -9.90 -20.61 -3.92
C HIS A 69 -9.79 -19.08 -3.98
N GLY A 70 -8.79 -18.49 -3.32
CA GLY A 70 -8.59 -17.03 -3.27
C GLY A 70 -9.59 -16.30 -2.38
N GLN A 71 -10.40 -17.01 -1.58
CA GLN A 71 -11.42 -16.42 -0.71
C GLN A 71 -10.83 -16.02 0.64
N VAL A 72 -9.82 -15.16 0.61
CA VAL A 72 -9.08 -14.74 1.80
C VAL A 72 -9.70 -13.49 2.44
N MET A 73 -9.70 -13.40 3.76
CA MET A 73 -10.32 -12.29 4.50
C MET A 73 -9.28 -11.34 5.10
N HIS A 74 -8.42 -10.76 4.26
CA HIS A 74 -7.44 -9.75 4.66
C HIS A 74 -7.86 -8.36 4.19
N TRP A 75 -7.98 -7.40 5.11
CA TRP A 75 -8.18 -5.98 4.74
C TRP A 75 -6.88 -5.28 4.37
N ILE A 76 -5.77 -5.70 4.99
CA ILE A 76 -4.42 -5.28 4.65
C ILE A 76 -3.66 -6.53 4.20
N ARG A 77 -3.03 -6.46 3.04
CA ARG A 77 -2.17 -7.52 2.49
C ARG A 77 -0.78 -6.96 2.21
N ILE A 78 0.26 -7.76 2.40
CA ILE A 78 1.62 -7.40 2.01
C ILE A 78 1.92 -8.07 0.69
N GLU A 79 2.07 -7.27 -0.36
CA GLU A 79 2.49 -7.75 -1.67
C GLU A 79 4.00 -7.74 -1.75
N ARG A 80 4.56 -8.83 -2.30
CA ARG A 80 5.98 -8.99 -2.50
C ARG A 80 6.26 -8.98 -3.99
N TYR A 81 7.05 -8.00 -4.42
CA TYR A 81 7.47 -7.83 -5.80
C TYR A 81 8.96 -8.12 -5.96
N TRP A 82 9.30 -8.74 -7.07
CA TRP A 82 10.68 -8.95 -7.51
C TRP A 82 10.93 -8.00 -8.67
N ASP A 83 12.04 -7.26 -8.63
CA ASP A 83 12.39 -6.34 -9.71
C ASP A 83 12.83 -7.14 -10.94
N GLU A 84 12.15 -6.92 -12.07
CA GLU A 84 12.30 -7.69 -13.32
C GLU A 84 13.68 -7.54 -13.95
N ASN A 85 14.45 -6.51 -13.59
CA ASN A 85 15.74 -6.22 -14.21
C ASN A 85 16.92 -7.05 -13.65
N MET A 86 16.67 -7.99 -12.73
CA MET A 86 17.73 -8.66 -11.96
C MET A 86 17.51 -10.18 -11.83
N GLY A 87 17.39 -10.87 -12.98
CA GLY A 87 17.48 -12.34 -13.08
C GLY A 87 16.44 -13.16 -12.30
N GLU A 88 16.53 -14.49 -12.39
CA GLU A 88 15.65 -15.43 -11.65
C GLU A 88 15.92 -15.45 -10.13
N PHE A 89 17.02 -14.83 -9.68
CA PHE A 89 17.41 -14.77 -8.28
C PHE A 89 17.81 -13.34 -7.92
N PRO A 90 17.01 -12.62 -7.11
CA PRO A 90 17.28 -11.24 -6.82
C PRO A 90 18.31 -11.18 -5.70
N GLU A 91 19.58 -11.00 -6.08
CA GLU A 91 20.66 -10.58 -5.18
C GLU A 91 20.30 -9.28 -4.43
N SER A 92 19.29 -8.54 -4.91
CA SER A 92 18.81 -7.26 -4.40
C SER A 92 17.63 -7.34 -3.42
N GLY A 93 17.15 -8.55 -3.08
CA GLY A 93 16.04 -8.73 -2.15
C GLY A 93 14.66 -8.40 -2.75
N ALA A 94 13.61 -8.61 -1.95
CA ALA A 94 12.23 -8.37 -2.37
C ALA A 94 11.77 -6.96 -2.00
N SER A 95 10.94 -6.35 -2.85
CA SER A 95 10.23 -5.11 -2.48
C SER A 95 8.87 -5.46 -1.87
N PHE A 96 8.50 -4.76 -0.80
CA PHE A 96 7.23 -4.98 -0.09
C PHE A 96 6.30 -3.79 -0.26
N LEU A 97 5.05 -4.07 -0.62
CA LEU A 97 4.00 -3.07 -0.76
C LEU A 97 2.79 -3.48 0.07
N PRO A 98 2.55 -2.83 1.22
CA PRO A 98 1.31 -3.00 1.96
C PRO A 98 0.15 -2.41 1.17
N MET A 99 -0.80 -3.26 0.78
CA MET A 99 -1.99 -2.88 0.04
C MET A 99 -3.24 -3.03 0.91
N MET A 100 -4.02 -1.96 0.95
CA MET A 100 -5.27 -1.84 1.71
C MET A 100 -6.24 -0.93 0.94
N CYS A 101 -7.47 -0.79 1.42
CA CYS A 101 -8.39 0.22 0.87
C CYS A 101 -7.76 1.62 1.01
N GLN A 102 -7.65 2.33 -0.12
CA GLN A 102 -6.97 3.64 -0.19
C GLN A 102 -7.87 4.82 0.21
N GLN A 103 -9.16 4.57 0.49
CA GLN A 103 -10.12 5.60 0.86
C GLN A 103 -10.18 6.74 -0.18
N CYS A 104 -10.35 6.35 -1.45
CA CYS A 104 -10.35 7.27 -2.58
C CYS A 104 -11.46 8.33 -2.47
N GLU A 105 -11.18 9.55 -2.92
CA GLU A 105 -12.18 10.63 -2.95
C GLU A 105 -13.26 10.42 -4.02
N ALA A 106 -12.88 9.86 -5.18
CA ALA A 106 -13.81 9.50 -6.27
C ALA A 106 -14.08 7.99 -6.23
N ALA A 107 -14.98 7.57 -5.34
CA ALA A 107 -15.37 6.19 -5.12
C ALA A 107 -16.42 5.69 -6.12
#